data_AF-A0A9D8RMW0-F1
#
_entry.id   AF-A0A9D8RMW0-F1
#
_cell.length_a   1.000
_cell.length_b   1.000
_cell.length_c   1.000
_cell.angle_alpha   90.00
_cell.angle_beta   90.00
_cell.angle_gamma   90.00
#
_symmetry.space_group_name_H-M   'P 1'
#
loop_
_entity.id
_entity.type
_entity.pdbx_description
1 polymer ?
#
loop_
_entity_poly.entity_id
_entity_poly.type
_entity_poly.pdbx_seq_one_letter_code
_entity_poly.pdbx_strand_id
1 'polypeptide(L)'
;MYQKQGFTLIELLVVVLIIGILSAVALPQYQVAVEKARATEAMILLRNMRTAIESYQMATGTLPGSLSDLDITFPGVQYDTSSEQDYFFTKYFHCRDWGGCRSRNKNPDYYIYLGERGGNLNWRCCYRTGDEKAHKFCSSLYPQGTEWHGDAWWYDSGEQCIVVPA
;
A
#
# COMPACT_ATOMS: atom_id res chain seq x y z
N MET A 1 -47.06 -38.44 -1.02
CA MET A 1 -46.25 -38.63 0.20
C MET A 1 -44.82 -38.25 -0.12
N TYR A 2 -44.31 -37.12 0.40
CA TYR A 2 -42.96 -36.66 0.11
C TYR A 2 -42.00 -37.33 1.09
N GLN A 3 -41.21 -38.30 0.61
CA GLN A 3 -40.13 -38.90 1.38
C GLN A 3 -39.11 -37.79 1.68
N LYS A 4 -39.01 -37.37 2.94
CA LYS A 4 -37.94 -36.46 3.36
C LYS A 4 -36.63 -37.25 3.38
N GLN A 5 -35.89 -37.20 2.28
CA GLN A 5 -34.48 -37.63 2.26
C GLN A 5 -33.70 -36.67 3.16
N GLY A 6 -33.35 -37.14 4.35
CA GLY A 6 -32.47 -36.43 5.27
C GLY A 6 -31.01 -36.64 4.86
N PHE A 7 -30.20 -35.59 4.96
CA PHE A 7 -28.75 -35.68 4.85
C PHE A 7 -28.20 -36.59 5.96
N THR A 8 -27.21 -37.42 5.62
CA THR A 8 -26.54 -38.23 6.64
C THR A 8 -25.56 -37.37 7.45
N LEU A 9 -25.41 -37.67 8.76
CA LEU A 9 -24.44 -36.99 9.62
C LEU A 9 -23.01 -37.13 9.10
N ILE A 10 -22.69 -38.27 8.48
CA ILE A 10 -21.36 -38.52 7.91
C ILE A 10 -21.10 -37.68 6.65
N GLU A 11 -22.09 -37.48 5.78
CA GLU A 11 -21.96 -36.57 4.63
C GLU A 11 -21.64 -35.15 5.08
N LEU A 12 -22.35 -34.66 6.10
CA LEU A 12 -22.13 -33.32 6.60
C LEU A 12 -20.73 -33.20 7.24
N LEU A 13 -20.27 -34.23 7.97
CA LEU A 13 -18.95 -34.28 8.58
C LEU A 13 -17.80 -34.23 7.56
N VAL A 14 -17.91 -34.99 6.45
CA VAL A 14 -16.88 -34.98 5.41
C VAL A 14 -16.84 -33.63 4.70
N VAL A 15 -18.00 -33.00 4.46
CA VAL A 15 -18.07 -31.68 3.82
C VAL A 15 -17.41 -30.61 4.66
N VAL A 16 -17.69 -30.54 5.97
CA VAL A 16 -17.04 -29.54 6.84
C VAL A 16 -15.54 -29.78 6.98
N LEU A 17 -15.09 -31.04 6.93
CA LEU A 17 -13.67 -31.39 6.93
C LEU A 17 -12.98 -30.85 5.66
N ILE A 18 -13.57 -31.07 4.48
CA ILE A 18 -13.01 -30.57 3.21
C ILE A 18 -12.98 -29.04 3.19
N ILE A 19 -14.08 -28.37 3.57
CA ILE A 19 -14.15 -26.91 3.64
C ILE A 19 -13.11 -26.37 4.64
N GLY A 20 -12.91 -27.04 5.77
CA GLY A 20 -11.89 -26.70 6.76
C GLY A 20 -10.49 -26.65 6.16
N ILE A 21 -10.08 -27.70 5.44
CA ILE A 21 -8.76 -27.78 4.79
C ILE A 21 -8.59 -26.69 3.74
N LEU A 22 -9.59 -26.49 2.87
CA LEU A 22 -9.54 -25.47 1.83
C LEU A 22 -9.44 -24.05 2.42
N SER A 23 -10.21 -23.76 3.48
CA SER A 23 -10.24 -22.44 4.11
C SER A 23 -8.91 -22.07 4.77
N ALA A 24 -8.20 -23.05 5.35
CA ALA A 24 -6.92 -22.83 6.02
C ALA A 24 -5.83 -22.28 5.06
N VAL A 25 -5.85 -22.71 3.79
CA VAL A 25 -4.90 -22.24 2.77
C VAL A 25 -5.43 -20.99 2.05
N ALA A 26 -6.73 -20.92 1.80
CA ALA A 26 -7.34 -19.84 1.03
C ALA A 26 -7.32 -18.48 1.76
N LEU A 27 -7.58 -18.46 3.07
CA LEU A 27 -7.67 -17.22 3.85
C LEU A 27 -6.39 -16.36 3.84
N PRO A 28 -5.18 -16.89 4.14
CA PRO A 28 -3.96 -16.07 4.12
C PRO A 28 -3.65 -15.55 2.71
N GLN A 29 -3.89 -16.34 1.67
CA GLN A 29 -3.70 -15.91 0.27
C GLN A 29 -4.67 -14.79 -0.11
N TYR A 30 -5.93 -14.91 0.28
CA TYR A 30 -6.94 -13.88 0.06
C TYR A 30 -6.57 -12.55 0.72
N GLN A 31 -6.06 -12.58 1.97
CA GLN A 31 -5.62 -11.37 2.68
C GLN A 31 -4.48 -10.65 1.93
N VAL A 32 -3.48 -11.39 1.44
CA VAL A 32 -2.37 -10.81 0.65
C VAL A 32 -2.89 -10.21 -0.66
N ALA A 33 -3.80 -10.89 -1.36
CA ALA A 33 -4.37 -10.38 -2.61
C ALA A 33 -5.14 -9.08 -2.41
N VAL A 34 -5.97 -9.00 -1.35
CA VAL A 34 -6.69 -7.77 -0.99
C VAL A 34 -5.72 -6.65 -0.64
N GLU A 35 -4.65 -6.95 0.11
CA GLU A 35 -3.66 -5.94 0.49
C GLU A 35 -2.87 -5.43 -0.72
N LYS A 36 -2.55 -6.29 -1.71
CA LYS A 36 -1.95 -5.84 -2.98
C LYS A 36 -2.86 -4.93 -3.77
N ALA A 37 -4.17 -5.21 -3.80
CA ALA A 37 -5.14 -4.35 -4.47
C ALA A 37 -5.20 -2.96 -3.82
N ARG A 38 -5.17 -2.90 -2.48
CA ARG A 38 -5.05 -1.64 -1.74
C ARG A 38 -3.75 -0.90 -2.08
N ALA A 39 -2.61 -1.61 -2.08
CA ALA A 39 -1.34 -1.03 -2.46
C ALA A 39 -1.36 -0.43 -3.89
N THR A 40 -2.00 -1.11 -4.85
CA THR A 40 -2.18 -0.58 -6.21
C THR A 40 -3.06 0.67 -6.23
N GLU A 41 -4.11 0.74 -5.42
CA GLU A 41 -4.93 1.95 -5.26
C GLU A 41 -4.07 3.14 -4.77
N ALA A 42 -3.20 2.91 -3.78
CA ALA A 42 -2.25 3.92 -3.31
C ALA A 42 -1.24 4.32 -4.41
N MET A 43 -0.73 3.38 -5.20
CA MET A 43 0.18 3.69 -6.31
C MET A 43 -0.49 4.58 -7.37
N ILE A 44 -1.75 4.31 -7.71
CA ILE A 44 -2.51 5.14 -8.68
C ILE A 44 -2.67 6.57 -8.15
N LEU A 45 -3.04 6.69 -6.88
CA LEU A 45 -3.17 7.96 -6.19
C LEU A 45 -1.84 8.76 -6.19
N LEU A 46 -0.73 8.10 -5.89
CA LEU A 46 0.61 8.71 -5.91
C LEU A 46 1.02 9.14 -7.33
N ARG A 47 0.67 8.37 -8.36
CA ARG A 47 0.88 8.77 -9.77
C ARG A 47 0.07 10.02 -10.11
N ASN A 48 -1.21 10.04 -9.77
CA ASN A 48 -2.07 11.20 -10.03
C ASN A 48 -1.53 12.46 -9.33
N MET A 49 -1.05 12.30 -8.09
CA MET A 49 -0.42 13.40 -7.35
C MET A 49 0.84 13.90 -8.02
N ARG A 50 1.74 13.00 -8.45
CA ARG A 50 2.94 13.36 -9.22
C ARG A 50 2.59 14.12 -10.49
N THR A 51 1.63 13.63 -11.27
CA THR A 51 1.19 14.30 -12.51
C THR A 51 0.59 15.68 -12.24
N ALA A 52 -0.15 15.85 -11.15
CA ALA A 52 -0.68 17.15 -10.75
C ALA A 52 0.44 18.12 -10.33
N ILE A 53 1.43 17.64 -9.58
CA ILE A 53 2.62 18.44 -9.20
C ILE A 53 3.38 18.87 -10.46
N GLU A 54 3.63 17.96 -11.40
CA GLU A 54 4.31 18.26 -12.67
C GLU A 54 3.52 19.28 -13.49
N SER A 55 2.19 19.13 -13.58
CA SER A 55 1.32 20.06 -14.30
C SER A 55 1.32 21.45 -13.66
N TYR A 56 1.26 21.52 -12.33
CA TYR A 56 1.35 22.79 -11.58
C TYR A 56 2.69 23.48 -11.82
N GLN A 57 3.79 22.73 -11.78
CA GLN A 57 5.13 23.27 -12.04
C GLN A 57 5.27 23.76 -13.48
N MET A 58 4.70 23.05 -14.46
CA MET A 58 4.67 23.51 -15.85
C MET A 58 3.87 24.80 -16.04
N ALA A 59 2.78 24.99 -15.28
CA ALA A 59 1.93 26.17 -15.40
C ALA A 59 2.48 27.40 -14.65
N THR A 60 3.07 27.21 -13.46
CA THR A 60 3.49 28.30 -12.58
C THR A 60 5.01 28.55 -12.56
N GLY A 61 5.80 27.59 -13.03
CA GLY A 61 7.26 27.60 -12.93
C GLY A 61 7.79 27.27 -11.52
N THR A 62 6.91 27.00 -10.56
CA THR A 62 7.26 26.71 -9.16
C THR A 62 6.65 25.39 -8.70
N LEU A 63 7.28 24.72 -7.73
CA LEU A 63 6.66 23.57 -7.08
C LEU A 63 5.47 24.03 -6.20
N PRO A 64 4.42 23.21 -6.05
CA PRO A 64 3.31 23.50 -5.16
C PRO A 64 3.79 23.56 -3.70
N GLY A 65 3.23 24.49 -2.92
CA GLY A 65 3.54 24.64 -1.49
C GLY A 65 2.63 23.80 -0.60
N SER A 66 1.50 23.35 -1.13
CA SER A 66 0.47 22.60 -0.42
C SER A 66 -0.29 21.66 -1.37
N LEU A 67 -0.99 20.68 -0.81
CA LEU A 67 -1.92 19.84 -1.59
C LEU A 67 -3.09 20.64 -2.15
N SER A 68 -3.45 21.78 -1.53
CA SER A 68 -4.50 22.66 -2.03
C SER A 68 -4.13 23.41 -3.31
N ASP A 69 -2.85 23.51 -3.65
CA ASP A 69 -2.40 24.15 -4.90
C ASP A 69 -2.62 23.24 -6.12
N LEU A 70 -2.88 21.95 -5.89
CA LEU A 70 -3.06 20.96 -6.95
C LEU A 70 -4.52 20.92 -7.43
N ASP A 71 -4.72 20.75 -8.74
CA ASP A 71 -6.05 20.60 -9.35
C ASP A 71 -6.64 19.19 -9.20
N ILE A 72 -6.36 18.54 -8.07
CA ILE A 72 -6.87 17.22 -7.72
C ILE A 72 -7.42 17.25 -6.30
N THR A 73 -8.59 16.65 -6.11
CA THR A 73 -9.22 16.58 -4.80
C THR A 73 -8.83 15.31 -4.08
N PHE A 74 -8.24 15.46 -2.90
CA PHE A 74 -7.96 14.36 -1.99
C PHE A 74 -9.02 14.28 -0.89
N PRO A 75 -9.44 13.07 -0.48
CA PRO A 75 -10.38 12.93 0.62
C PRO A 75 -9.70 13.28 1.96
N GLY A 76 -10.31 14.18 2.73
CA GLY A 76 -9.93 14.43 4.12
C GLY A 76 -8.52 14.96 4.30
N VAL A 77 -8.09 15.93 3.47
CA VAL A 77 -6.83 16.65 3.64
C VAL A 77 -6.79 17.35 5.00
N GLN A 78 -5.68 17.20 5.71
CA GLN A 78 -5.37 17.84 6.97
C GLN A 78 -3.95 18.39 6.91
N TYR A 79 -3.73 19.53 7.55
CA TYR A 79 -2.41 20.15 7.68
C TYR A 79 -1.81 19.82 9.04
N ASP A 80 -0.58 19.31 9.07
CA ASP A 80 0.14 19.02 10.32
C ASP A 80 0.95 20.25 10.72
N THR A 81 0.49 20.97 11.72
CA THR A 81 1.17 22.16 12.24
C THR A 81 2.53 21.86 12.88
N SER A 82 2.82 20.60 13.20
CA SER A 82 4.08 20.19 13.83
C SER A 82 5.18 19.83 12.84
N SER A 83 4.80 19.40 11.63
CA SER A 83 5.73 19.06 10.55
C SER A 83 5.61 19.97 9.33
N GLU A 84 4.70 20.95 9.36
CA GLU A 84 4.36 21.87 8.26
C GLU A 84 4.04 21.15 6.94
N GLN A 85 3.46 19.95 7.03
CA GLN A 85 3.16 19.09 5.88
C GLN A 85 1.66 18.83 5.75
N ASP A 86 1.20 18.78 4.51
CA ASP A 86 -0.14 18.31 4.21
C ASP A 86 -0.16 16.78 4.19
N TYR A 87 -1.17 16.21 4.84
CA TYR A 87 -1.44 14.79 4.80
C TYR A 87 -2.91 14.55 4.49
N PHE A 88 -3.20 13.39 3.93
CA PHE A 88 -4.57 12.99 3.65
C PHE A 88 -4.74 11.51 3.95
N PHE A 89 -5.95 11.15 4.37
CA PHE A 89 -6.27 9.78 4.71
C PHE A 89 -7.19 9.19 3.66
N THR A 90 -6.77 8.07 3.10
CA THR A 90 -7.71 7.16 2.48
C THR A 90 -8.24 6.19 3.53
N LYS A 91 -9.15 5.31 3.11
CA LYS A 91 -9.66 4.24 3.97
C LYS A 91 -8.54 3.34 4.50
N TYR A 92 -7.49 3.11 3.70
CA TYR A 92 -6.43 2.15 4.00
C TYR A 92 -5.05 2.77 4.20
N PHE A 93 -4.85 4.02 3.77
CA PHE A 93 -3.54 4.66 3.76
C PHE A 93 -3.55 6.02 4.44
N HIS A 94 -2.39 6.35 5.01
CA HIS A 94 -2.03 7.69 5.44
C HIS A 94 -0.96 8.21 4.49
N CYS A 95 -1.29 9.22 3.70
CA CYS A 95 -0.44 9.74 2.65
C CYS A 95 0.03 11.16 2.98
N ARG A 96 1.26 11.49 2.57
CA ARG A 96 1.86 12.81 2.71
C ARG A 96 2.03 13.47 1.34
N ASP A 97 1.96 14.80 1.34
CA ASP A 97 2.22 15.73 0.24
C ASP A 97 3.45 15.43 -0.62
N TRP A 98 4.52 14.90 -0.03
CA TRP A 98 5.76 14.56 -0.75
C TRP A 98 5.78 13.20 -1.47
N GLY A 99 4.64 12.51 -1.63
CA GLY A 99 4.58 11.37 -2.56
C GLY A 99 4.67 9.98 -1.95
N GLY A 100 4.33 9.82 -0.67
CA GLY A 100 4.26 8.48 -0.08
C GLY A 100 3.08 8.24 0.85
N CYS A 101 2.75 6.96 0.98
CA CYS A 101 1.56 6.45 1.65
C CYS A 101 1.92 5.27 2.56
N ARG A 102 1.66 5.41 3.87
CA ARG A 102 1.77 4.32 4.85
C ARG A 102 0.48 3.53 4.92
N SER A 103 0.56 2.22 4.99
CA SER A 103 -0.57 1.37 5.37
C SER A 103 -1.05 1.77 6.77
N ARG A 104 -2.36 2.01 6.90
CA ARG A 104 -3.01 2.16 8.23
C ARG A 104 -3.17 0.82 8.92
N ASN A 105 -3.18 -0.26 8.15
CA ASN A 105 -3.20 -1.61 8.67
C ASN A 105 -1.77 -1.97 9.11
N LYS A 106 -1.50 -2.02 10.41
CA LYS A 106 -0.15 -2.32 10.96
C LYS A 106 0.28 -3.80 10.83
N ASN A 107 -0.34 -4.55 9.92
CA ASN A 107 -0.09 -5.98 9.73
C ASN A 107 -0.51 -6.42 8.31
N PRO A 108 0.39 -6.31 7.31
CA PRO A 108 1.76 -5.79 7.41
C PRO A 108 1.83 -4.26 7.51
N ASP A 109 2.77 -3.72 8.30
CA ASP A 109 3.07 -2.28 8.33
C ASP A 109 4.11 -1.98 7.25
N TYR A 110 3.67 -1.36 6.17
CA TYR A 110 4.52 -0.98 5.04
C TYR A 110 4.17 0.42 4.54
N TYR A 111 5.10 0.98 3.79
CA TYR A 111 4.99 2.30 3.19
C TYR A 111 5.32 2.22 1.71
N ILE A 112 4.49 2.83 0.87
CA ILE A 112 4.72 2.93 -0.57
C ILE A 112 5.10 4.36 -0.92
N TYR A 113 6.11 4.50 -1.76
CA TYR A 113 6.65 5.79 -2.15
C TYR A 113 7.03 5.80 -3.61
N LEU A 114 6.72 6.90 -4.29
CA LEU A 114 7.25 7.21 -5.60
C LEU A 114 8.28 8.32 -5.44
N GLY A 115 9.53 8.03 -5.77
CA GLY A 115 10.55 9.06 -5.68
C GLY A 115 11.71 8.86 -6.62
N GLU A 116 12.36 9.97 -6.92
CA GLU A 116 13.45 10.02 -7.87
C GLU A 116 14.77 9.57 -7.22
N ARG A 117 15.59 8.84 -7.99
CA ARG A 117 16.97 8.50 -7.62
C ARG A 117 17.81 8.48 -8.89
N GLY A 118 18.83 9.34 -8.93
CA GLY A 118 19.72 9.44 -10.10
C GLY A 118 19.00 9.80 -11.40
N GLY A 119 17.98 10.67 -11.33
CA GLY A 119 17.19 11.10 -12.49
C GLY A 119 16.10 10.12 -12.94
N ASN A 120 15.98 8.95 -12.29
CA ASN A 120 14.96 7.95 -12.61
C ASN A 120 13.91 7.88 -11.50
N LEU A 121 12.64 7.82 -11.91
CA LEU A 121 11.53 7.54 -11.01
C LEU A 121 11.53 6.07 -10.62
N ASN A 122 11.38 5.81 -9.32
CA ASN A 122 11.33 4.46 -8.79
C ASN A 122 10.23 4.33 -7.74
N TRP A 123 9.47 3.24 -7.83
CA TRP A 123 8.62 2.78 -6.74
C TRP A 123 9.45 2.15 -5.65
N ARG A 124 9.07 2.42 -4.41
CA ARG A 124 9.67 1.82 -3.22
C ARG A 124 8.57 1.31 -2.32
N CYS A 125 8.72 0.07 -1.84
CA CYS A 125 7.92 -0.48 -0.75
C CYS A 125 8.86 -0.63 0.44
N CYS A 126 8.70 0.22 1.45
CA CYS A 126 9.53 0.27 2.65
C CYS A 126 8.79 -0.36 3.82
N TYR A 127 9.56 -0.95 4.73
CA TYR A 127 9.05 -1.61 5.92
C TYR A 127 10.09 -1.52 7.04
N ARG A 128 9.64 -1.66 8.29
CA ARG A 128 10.54 -1.63 9.44
C ARG A 128 11.41 -2.89 9.49
N THR A 129 12.70 -2.73 9.77
CA THR A 129 13.61 -3.89 9.95
C THR A 129 13.06 -4.82 11.02
N GLY A 130 12.96 -6.11 10.70
CA GLY A 130 12.40 -7.14 11.57
C GLY A 130 10.91 -7.46 11.34
N ASP A 131 10.18 -6.68 10.52
CA ASP A 131 8.83 -7.04 10.09
C ASP A 131 8.88 -8.00 8.88
N GLU A 132 8.95 -9.30 9.17
CA GLU A 132 8.96 -10.34 8.12
C GLU A 132 7.71 -10.34 7.25
N LYS A 133 6.55 -9.96 7.79
CA LYS A 133 5.30 -9.96 7.01
C LYS A 133 5.31 -8.82 6.01
N ALA A 134 5.75 -7.65 6.43
CA ALA A 134 5.92 -6.50 5.55
C ALA A 134 7.01 -6.73 4.50
N HIS A 135 8.13 -7.35 4.88
CA HIS A 135 9.15 -7.79 3.94
C HIS A 135 8.56 -8.73 2.87
N LYS A 136 7.91 -9.84 3.29
CA LYS A 136 7.27 -10.79 2.36
C LYS A 136 6.23 -10.12 1.48
N PHE A 137 5.45 -9.18 2.03
CA PHE A 137 4.48 -8.41 1.27
C PHE A 137 5.17 -7.55 0.20
N CYS A 138 6.14 -6.72 0.56
CA CYS A 138 6.87 -5.87 -0.37
C CYS A 138 7.59 -6.69 -1.45
N SER A 139 8.22 -7.82 -1.11
CA SER A 139 8.84 -8.73 -2.08
C SER A 139 7.81 -9.33 -3.04
N SER A 140 6.61 -9.64 -2.53
CA SER A 140 5.52 -10.14 -3.35
C SER A 140 4.88 -9.07 -4.24
N LEU A 141 4.94 -7.79 -3.82
CA LEU A 141 4.45 -6.65 -4.58
C LEU A 141 5.40 -6.34 -5.74
N TYR A 142 6.71 -6.45 -5.50
CA TYR A 142 7.77 -6.20 -6.47
C TYR A 142 8.72 -7.39 -6.61
N PRO A 143 8.35 -8.45 -7.36
CA PRO A 143 9.16 -9.67 -7.46
C PRO A 143 10.53 -9.47 -8.12
N GLN A 144 10.68 -8.43 -8.94
CA GLN A 144 11.94 -8.03 -9.61
C GLN A 144 12.64 -6.88 -8.89
N GLY A 145 12.17 -6.52 -7.69
CA GLY A 145 12.70 -5.42 -6.92
C GLY A 145 14.07 -5.73 -6.33
N THR A 146 14.87 -4.69 -6.19
CA THR A 146 16.17 -4.76 -5.50
C THR A 146 16.01 -4.27 -4.08
N GLU A 147 16.65 -4.96 -3.13
CA GLU A 147 16.69 -4.51 -1.74
C GLU A 147 17.57 -3.26 -1.64
N TRP A 148 17.06 -2.28 -0.91
CA TRP A 148 17.74 -1.05 -0.63
C TRP A 148 17.70 -0.77 0.87
N HIS A 149 18.88 -0.71 1.45
CA HIS A 149 19.11 -0.28 2.81
C HIS A 149 19.71 1.11 2.76
N GLY A 150 18.89 2.13 2.96
CA GLY A 150 19.38 3.48 3.02
C GLY A 150 18.38 4.41 3.67
N ASP A 151 18.91 5.47 4.25
CA ASP A 151 18.12 6.53 4.85
C ASP A 151 17.56 7.35 3.69
N ALA A 152 16.32 7.08 3.30
CA ALA A 152 15.61 8.08 2.52
C ALA A 152 15.42 9.25 3.49
N TRP A 153 15.80 10.46 3.10
CA TRP A 153 15.99 11.66 3.94
C TRP A 153 14.75 12.13 4.75
N TRP A 154 13.68 11.34 4.75
CA TRP A 154 12.36 11.53 5.37
C TRP A 154 11.84 10.25 6.05
N TYR A 155 12.68 9.21 6.20
CA TYR A 155 12.31 7.92 6.81
C TYR A 155 13.06 7.65 8.10
N ASP A 156 12.37 6.95 9.01
CA ASP A 156 12.92 6.51 10.29
C ASP A 156 14.18 5.66 10.07
N SER A 157 15.24 5.95 10.83
CA SER A 157 16.43 5.11 10.90
C SER A 157 16.03 3.66 11.23
N GLY A 158 16.35 2.72 10.35
CA GLY A 158 16.03 1.30 10.54
C GLY A 158 14.90 0.75 9.68
N GLU A 159 14.50 1.42 8.61
CA GLU A 159 13.63 0.85 7.57
C GLU A 159 14.43 0.25 6.39
N GLN A 160 13.87 -0.78 5.77
CA GLN A 160 14.39 -1.44 4.56
C GLN A 160 13.37 -1.28 3.44
N CYS A 161 13.82 -1.11 2.21
CA CYS A 161 12.93 -0.92 1.06
C CYS A 161 13.22 -1.90 -0.06
N ILE A 162 12.18 -2.25 -0.81
CA ILE A 162 12.29 -2.94 -2.09
C ILE A 162 11.95 -1.95 -3.20
N VAL A 163 12.86 -1.80 -4.15
CA VAL A 163 12.83 -0.74 -5.15
C VAL A 163 12.69 -1.33 -6.56
N VAL A 164 11.77 -0.77 -7.33
CA VAL A 164 11.61 -1.05 -8.77
C VAL A 164 11.50 0.25 -9.58
N PRO A 165 11.94 0.26 -10.85
CA PRO A 165 11.67 1.37 -11.76
C PRO A 165 10.17 1.66 -11.89
N ALA A 166 9.81 2.94 -12.00
CA ALA A 166 8.42 3.41 -11.92
C ALA A 166 7.58 3.25 -13.19
#